data_AF-A0A7V9DCX6-F1
#
_entry.id   AF-A0A7V9DCX6-F1
#
_cell.length_a   1.000
_cell.length_b   1.000
_cell.length_c   1.000
_cell.angle_alpha   90.00
_cell.angle_beta   90.00
_cell.angle_gamma   90.00
#
_symmetry.space_group_name_H-M   'P 1'
#
loop_
_entity.id
_entity.type
_entity.pdbx_description
1 polymer ?
#
loop_
_entity_poly.entity_id
_entity_poly.type
_entity_poly.pdbx_seq_one_letter_code
_entity_poly.pdbx_strand_id
1 'polypeptide(L)'
;MKVWTGMFLVALLLGTACSRIESKASDESQIPTGTPPPEFDVDRMRPANLSRLGLVKPKLQLSPQQRKYLDESIPPEARKILENAERFDLLGEIDKDESSEEDSRSFVPNRLIPIRTEKDKLEVLEAFYADAAKEDSPAICYEPHHGIRAEFGGETVEIEICFSCARFVLKRGAKEYFGTIVREGRKSEELFELMLKSSGENQQ
;
A
#
# COMPACT_ATOMS: atom_id res chain seq x y z
N MET A 1 -45.31 11.59 -22.86
CA MET A 1 -45.80 12.27 -21.63
C MET A 1 -44.67 13.17 -21.13
N LYS A 2 -44.96 14.46 -20.94
CA LYS A 2 -44.02 15.53 -20.53
C LYS A 2 -44.02 15.65 -19.00
N VAL A 3 -42.85 15.61 -18.34
CA VAL A 3 -42.68 16.05 -16.94
C VAL A 3 -41.23 16.54 -16.79
N TRP A 4 -40.97 17.85 -16.96
CA TRP A 4 -40.90 18.91 -15.93
C TRP A 4 -39.49 19.07 -15.33
N THR A 5 -38.71 19.93 -15.96
CA THR A 5 -37.45 20.52 -15.49
C THR A 5 -37.72 21.56 -14.40
N GLY A 6 -37.34 21.24 -13.16
CA GLY A 6 -37.30 22.20 -12.04
C GLY A 6 -35.88 22.68 -11.80
N MET A 7 -35.61 23.92 -12.21
CA MET A 7 -34.32 24.61 -12.09
C MET A 7 -34.30 25.36 -10.75
N PHE A 8 -33.53 24.88 -9.77
CA PHE A 8 -33.28 25.62 -8.53
C PHE A 8 -31.90 26.28 -8.57
N LEU A 9 -31.91 27.60 -8.79
CA LEU A 9 -30.76 28.47 -8.59
C LEU A 9 -30.67 28.79 -7.09
N VAL A 10 -29.61 28.33 -6.42
CA VAL A 10 -29.23 28.82 -5.09
C VAL A 10 -27.98 29.68 -5.26
N ALA A 11 -28.16 31.00 -5.19
CA ALA A 11 -27.09 31.97 -5.12
C ALA A 11 -26.60 32.04 -3.67
N LEU A 12 -25.37 31.57 -3.41
CA LEU A 12 -24.73 31.69 -2.10
C LEU A 12 -23.68 32.81 -2.15
N LEU A 13 -23.93 33.83 -1.33
CA LEU A 13 -23.15 35.05 -1.21
C LEU A 13 -21.77 34.77 -0.61
N LEU A 14 -20.74 35.25 -1.30
CA LEU A 14 -19.35 35.28 -0.88
C LEU A 14 -19.14 36.37 0.18
N GLY A 15 -18.86 35.96 1.41
CA GLY A 15 -18.33 36.83 2.47
C GLY A 15 -16.86 36.51 2.72
N THR A 16 -15.95 37.22 2.04
CA THR A 16 -14.50 37.11 2.29
C THR A 16 -14.10 38.05 3.43
N ALA A 17 -13.85 37.49 4.62
CA ALA A 17 -13.16 38.19 5.70
C ALA A 17 -11.65 37.92 5.58
N CYS A 18 -10.90 38.88 5.03
CA CYS A 18 -9.44 38.87 5.03
C CYS A 18 -8.92 39.25 6.43
N SER A 19 -8.61 38.26 7.26
CA SER A 19 -7.85 38.50 8.49
C SER A 19 -6.37 38.65 8.16
N ARG A 20 -5.89 39.88 8.27
CA ARG A 20 -4.47 40.27 8.13
C ARG A 20 -3.73 39.86 9.39
N ILE A 21 -2.96 38.77 9.32
CA ILE A 21 -2.09 38.33 10.42
C ILE A 21 -0.75 39.07 10.27
N GLU A 22 -0.47 39.99 11.18
CA GLU A 22 0.86 40.60 11.36
C GLU A 22 1.79 39.56 12.01
N SER A 23 2.71 39.02 11.21
CA SER A 23 3.83 38.23 11.72
C SER A 23 4.87 39.16 12.35
N LYS A 24 5.01 39.09 13.67
CA LYS A 24 6.18 39.64 14.38
C LYS A 24 7.42 38.84 13.95
N ALA A 25 8.37 39.54 13.35
CA ALA A 25 9.72 39.05 13.11
C ALA A 25 10.38 38.74 14.45
N SER A 26 10.51 37.44 14.76
CA SER A 26 11.30 36.95 15.87
C SER A 26 12.75 36.83 15.42
N ASP A 27 13.56 37.72 15.99
CA ASP A 27 14.94 37.56 16.43
C ASP A 27 15.77 36.45 15.78
N GLU A 28 16.70 36.88 14.94
CA GLU A 28 17.68 36.10 14.21
C GLU A 28 18.74 35.59 15.19
N SER A 29 18.41 34.49 15.88
CA SER A 29 19.37 33.75 16.70
C SER A 29 20.45 33.18 15.79
N GLN A 30 21.65 33.73 15.93
CA GLN A 30 22.85 33.30 15.21
C GLN A 30 23.14 31.83 15.52
N ILE A 31 22.82 30.95 14.57
CA ILE A 31 23.17 29.53 14.64
C ILE A 31 24.69 29.44 14.54
N PRO A 32 25.39 28.90 15.56
CA PRO A 32 26.82 28.67 15.47
C PRO A 32 27.10 27.74 14.28
N THR A 33 28.02 28.15 13.42
CA THR A 33 28.57 27.33 12.33
C THR A 33 29.35 26.16 12.93
N GLY A 34 28.62 25.18 13.43
CA GLY A 34 29.16 23.89 13.82
C GLY A 34 29.60 23.14 12.57
N THR A 35 30.73 22.45 12.69
CA THR A 35 31.25 21.50 11.69
C THR A 35 30.10 20.69 11.10
N PRO A 36 29.99 20.56 9.77
CA PRO A 36 28.93 19.77 9.17
C PRO A 36 28.94 18.37 9.81
N PRO A 37 27.75 17.84 10.19
CA PRO A 37 27.67 16.49 10.71
C PRO A 37 28.34 15.56 9.69
N PRO A 38 29.09 14.53 10.15
CA PRO A 38 29.73 13.59 9.24
C PRO A 38 28.68 13.12 8.24
N GLU A 39 28.96 13.26 6.95
CA GLU A 39 28.08 12.78 5.89
C GLU A 39 27.71 11.34 6.22
N PHE A 40 26.43 11.12 6.53
CA PHE A 40 25.90 9.80 6.76
C PHE A 40 26.01 9.06 5.43
N ASP A 41 27.08 8.28 5.30
CA ASP A 41 27.36 7.44 4.15
C ASP A 41 26.33 6.31 4.12
N VAL A 42 25.16 6.62 3.55
CA VAL A 42 24.02 5.71 3.38
C VAL A 42 24.41 4.46 2.59
N ASP A 43 25.46 4.52 1.76
CA ASP A 43 25.98 3.35 1.05
C ASP A 43 26.69 2.36 1.98
N ARG A 44 27.19 2.79 3.14
CA ARG A 44 27.95 1.96 4.08
C ARG A 44 27.09 1.07 4.99
N MET A 45 25.79 1.35 5.09
CA MET A 45 24.84 0.55 5.89
C MET A 45 24.06 -0.47 5.05
N ARG A 46 24.24 -0.54 3.73
CA ARG A 46 23.58 -1.56 2.91
C ARG A 46 24.25 -2.91 3.18
N PRO A 47 23.61 -3.87 3.88
CA PRO A 47 24.24 -5.16 4.14
C PRO A 47 24.55 -5.82 2.79
N ALA A 48 25.83 -6.12 2.56
CA ALA A 48 26.37 -6.60 1.29
C ALA A 48 25.85 -7.97 0.84
N ASN A 49 24.86 -8.55 1.53
CA ASN A 49 24.42 -9.92 1.32
C ASN A 49 22.91 -10.14 1.53
N LEU A 50 22.08 -9.12 1.32
CA LEU A 50 20.69 -9.40 0.98
C LEU A 50 20.68 -9.92 -0.46
N SER A 51 20.49 -11.23 -0.62
CA SER A 51 20.25 -11.85 -1.92
C SER A 51 19.14 -11.07 -2.62
N ARG A 52 19.51 -10.24 -3.60
CA ARG A 52 18.56 -9.47 -4.38
C ARG A 52 17.63 -10.47 -5.06
N LEU A 53 16.34 -10.42 -4.75
CA LEU A 53 15.37 -11.20 -5.51
C LEU A 53 15.46 -10.74 -6.96
N GLY A 54 15.58 -11.68 -7.90
CA GLY A 54 15.53 -11.35 -9.32
C GLY A 54 14.14 -10.94 -9.78
N LEU A 55 14.07 -10.56 -11.06
CA LEU A 55 12.80 -10.24 -11.73
C LEU A 55 11.90 -11.47 -11.79
N VAL A 56 10.68 -11.33 -11.25
CA VAL A 56 9.62 -12.31 -11.45
C VAL A 56 8.58 -11.75 -12.41
N LYS A 57 7.97 -12.60 -13.24
CA LYS A 57 6.89 -12.20 -14.16
C LYS A 57 5.68 -13.11 -13.96
N PRO A 58 4.66 -12.66 -13.23
CA PRO A 58 3.40 -13.39 -13.06
C PRO A 58 2.79 -13.81 -14.40
N LYS A 59 2.46 -15.09 -14.56
CA LYS A 59 1.90 -15.65 -15.82
C LYS A 59 0.39 -15.81 -15.71
N LEU A 60 -0.32 -14.69 -15.73
CA LEU A 60 -1.78 -14.69 -15.63
C LEU A 60 -2.46 -14.64 -16.99
N GLN A 61 -3.47 -15.49 -17.17
CA GLN A 61 -4.39 -15.43 -18.31
C GLN A 61 -5.55 -14.50 -17.96
N LEU A 62 -5.41 -13.23 -18.31
CA LEU A 62 -6.41 -12.19 -18.05
C LEU A 62 -7.18 -11.84 -19.32
N SER A 63 -8.50 -11.67 -19.19
CA SER A 63 -9.33 -11.06 -20.23
C SER A 63 -8.93 -9.59 -20.46
N PRO A 64 -9.30 -8.96 -21.59
CA PRO A 64 -9.04 -7.55 -21.82
C PRO A 64 -9.61 -6.63 -20.72
N GLN A 65 -10.80 -6.95 -20.20
CA GLN A 65 -11.42 -6.20 -19.11
C GLN A 65 -10.63 -6.35 -17.81
N GLN A 66 -10.26 -7.57 -17.45
CA GLN A 66 -9.45 -7.84 -16.24
C GLN A 66 -8.10 -7.15 -16.29
N ARG A 67 -7.45 -7.15 -17.47
CA ARG A 67 -6.19 -6.45 -17.68
C ARG A 67 -6.35 -4.94 -17.52
N LYS A 68 -7.39 -4.36 -18.11
CA LYS A 68 -7.70 -2.93 -17.96
C LYS A 68 -7.92 -2.57 -16.49
N TYR A 69 -8.72 -3.35 -15.78
CA TYR A 69 -8.98 -3.11 -14.36
C TYR A 69 -7.71 -3.25 -13.51
N LEU A 70 -6.88 -4.25 -13.79
CA LEU A 70 -5.59 -4.41 -13.12
C LEU A 70 -4.65 -3.23 -13.42
N ASP A 71 -4.65 -2.68 -14.64
CA ASP A 71 -3.85 -1.50 -14.99
C ASP A 71 -4.33 -0.22 -14.28
N GLU A 72 -5.63 -0.10 -14.02
CA GLU A 72 -6.21 1.04 -13.30
C GLU A 72 -5.95 0.97 -11.78
N SER A 73 -6.09 -0.23 -11.20
CA SER A 73 -5.94 -0.45 -9.75
C SER A 73 -4.48 -0.70 -9.32
N ILE A 74 -3.67 -1.31 -10.19
CA ILE A 74 -2.23 -1.58 -9.99
C ILE A 74 -1.48 -1.17 -11.27
N PRO A 75 -1.15 0.13 -11.40
CA PRO A 75 -0.51 0.66 -12.58
C PRO A 75 0.79 -0.06 -12.96
N PRO A 76 1.15 -0.09 -14.26
CA PRO A 76 2.37 -0.74 -14.73
C PRO A 76 3.65 -0.31 -14.00
N GLU A 77 3.77 0.95 -13.59
CA GLU A 77 4.91 1.45 -12.82
C GLU A 77 5.01 0.85 -11.42
N ALA A 78 3.88 0.64 -10.73
CA ALA A 78 3.85 -0.01 -9.43
C ALA A 78 4.13 -1.51 -9.57
N ARG A 79 3.57 -2.16 -10.60
CA ARG A 79 3.87 -3.57 -10.90
C ARG A 79 5.33 -3.80 -11.20
N LYS A 80 5.98 -2.87 -11.90
CA LYS A 80 7.42 -2.94 -12.15
C LYS A 80 8.22 -3.00 -10.83
N ILE A 81 7.85 -2.21 -9.82
CA ILE A 81 8.50 -2.25 -8.49
C ILE A 81 8.26 -3.59 -7.81
N LEU A 82 7.00 -4.05 -7.77
CA LEU A 82 6.64 -5.34 -7.17
C LEU A 82 7.40 -6.53 -7.81
N GLU A 83 7.45 -6.56 -9.14
CA GLU A 83 8.08 -7.63 -9.92
C GLU A 83 9.62 -7.62 -9.82
N ASN A 84 10.22 -6.44 -9.80
CA ASN A 84 11.69 -6.26 -9.72
C ASN A 84 12.20 -6.06 -8.29
N ALA A 85 11.33 -6.14 -7.28
CA ALA A 85 11.64 -5.81 -5.89
C ALA A 85 12.93 -6.48 -5.40
N GLU A 86 13.87 -5.68 -4.90
CA GLU A 86 15.08 -6.15 -4.22
C GLU A 86 14.76 -6.63 -2.80
N ARG A 87 13.79 -5.97 -2.17
CA ARG A 87 13.18 -6.32 -0.89
C ARG A 87 11.69 -6.51 -1.08
N PHE A 88 11.16 -7.61 -0.58
CA PHE A 88 9.74 -7.94 -0.69
C PHE A 88 9.29 -8.56 0.64
N ASP A 89 8.42 -7.86 1.34
CA ASP A 89 7.92 -8.25 2.65
C ASP A 89 6.41 -8.50 2.57
N LEU A 90 5.97 -9.61 3.18
CA LEU A 90 4.57 -9.88 3.46
C LEU A 90 4.26 -9.41 4.89
N LEU A 91 3.21 -8.61 5.03
CA LEU A 91 2.82 -7.97 6.29
C LEU A 91 1.48 -8.55 6.75
N GLY A 92 1.31 -8.71 8.05
CA GLY A 92 0.07 -9.20 8.63
C GLY A 92 -0.17 -8.69 10.04
N GLU A 93 -1.44 -8.64 10.41
CA GLU A 93 -1.93 -8.45 11.77
C GLU A 93 -2.62 -9.75 12.20
N ILE A 94 -1.94 -10.59 13.01
CA ILE A 94 -2.43 -11.93 13.36
C ILE A 94 -3.16 -11.95 14.71
N ASP A 95 -2.64 -11.24 15.71
CA ASP A 95 -3.25 -11.16 17.04
C ASP A 95 -3.82 -9.76 17.27
N LYS A 96 -5.15 -9.64 17.39
CA LYS A 96 -5.86 -8.36 17.64
C LYS A 96 -5.82 -7.92 19.10
N ASP A 97 -5.28 -8.75 19.99
CA ASP A 97 -5.46 -8.64 21.44
C ASP A 97 -4.85 -7.37 22.08
N GLU A 98 -4.20 -6.50 21.30
CA GLU A 98 -3.65 -5.22 21.78
C GLU A 98 -4.06 -3.99 20.94
N SER A 99 -4.99 -4.10 19.98
CA SER A 99 -5.46 -2.91 19.26
C SER A 99 -6.47 -2.14 20.12
N SER A 100 -6.06 -0.97 20.62
CA SER A 100 -6.99 -0.02 21.25
C SER A 100 -8.08 0.37 20.24
N GLU A 101 -9.34 0.43 20.66
CA GLU A 101 -10.50 0.77 19.81
C GLU A 101 -10.33 2.09 19.01
N GLU A 102 -9.40 2.95 19.41
CA GLU A 102 -9.11 4.23 18.76
C GLU A 102 -8.35 4.13 17.42
N ASP A 103 -7.68 3.02 17.09
CA ASP A 103 -6.77 2.92 15.92
C ASP A 103 -7.24 2.04 14.76
N SER A 104 -8.51 1.61 14.75
CA SER A 104 -9.09 0.68 13.73
C SER A 104 -8.99 1.14 12.26
N ARG A 105 -8.52 2.37 12.00
CA ARG A 105 -8.37 2.92 10.65
C ARG A 105 -6.94 2.85 10.12
N SER A 106 -5.95 2.58 10.96
CA SER A 106 -4.54 2.47 10.55
C SER A 106 -4.09 1.03 10.57
N PHE A 107 -3.56 0.55 9.43
CA PHE A 107 -2.90 -0.74 9.38
C PHE A 107 -1.57 -0.67 10.11
N VAL A 108 -1.44 -1.37 11.24
CA VAL A 108 -0.18 -1.51 11.97
C VAL A 108 0.19 -2.99 12.01
N PRO A 109 1.06 -3.47 11.09
CA PRO A 109 1.40 -4.89 11.05
C PRO A 109 2.19 -5.31 12.30
N ASN A 110 1.70 -6.32 13.01
CA ASN A 110 2.41 -6.96 14.12
C ASN A 110 3.26 -8.16 13.65
N ARG A 111 3.14 -8.54 12.38
CA ARG A 111 3.94 -9.59 11.75
C ARG A 111 4.51 -9.13 10.41
N LEU A 112 5.77 -9.46 10.18
CA LEU A 112 6.50 -9.21 8.95
C LEU A 112 7.28 -10.45 8.56
N ILE A 113 7.10 -10.89 7.30
CA ILE A 113 7.89 -11.97 6.70
C ILE A 113 8.65 -11.44 5.50
N PRO A 114 9.99 -11.46 5.54
CA PRO A 114 10.78 -11.20 4.34
C PRO A 114 10.68 -12.39 3.39
N ILE A 115 10.20 -12.15 2.18
CA ILE A 115 10.18 -13.14 1.10
C ILE A 115 11.58 -13.21 0.50
N ARG A 116 12.21 -14.39 0.58
CA ARG A 116 13.63 -14.56 0.21
C ARG A 116 13.88 -15.34 -1.08
N THR A 117 12.83 -15.94 -1.65
CA THR A 117 12.95 -16.71 -2.88
C THR A 117 12.10 -16.09 -4.00
N GLU A 118 12.59 -16.18 -5.24
CA GLU A 118 11.83 -15.75 -6.42
C GLU A 118 10.55 -16.56 -6.60
N LYS A 119 10.57 -17.83 -6.20
CA LYS A 119 9.41 -18.73 -6.24
C LYS A 119 8.29 -18.20 -5.34
N ASP A 120 8.58 -17.92 -4.07
CA ASP A 120 7.59 -17.44 -3.12
C ASP A 120 7.07 -16.05 -3.53
N LYS A 121 7.96 -15.17 -4.04
CA LYS A 121 7.55 -13.86 -4.56
C LYS A 121 6.61 -14.01 -5.76
N LEU A 122 6.90 -14.93 -6.67
CA LEU A 122 6.05 -15.22 -7.83
C LEU A 122 4.68 -15.74 -7.39
N GLU A 123 4.62 -16.68 -6.44
CA GLU A 123 3.37 -17.24 -5.92
C GLU A 123 2.50 -16.15 -5.27
N VAL A 124 3.10 -15.30 -4.44
CA VAL A 124 2.40 -14.15 -3.82
C VAL A 124 1.83 -13.20 -4.88
N LEU A 125 2.63 -12.80 -5.87
CA LEU A 125 2.18 -11.87 -6.90
C LEU A 125 1.13 -12.49 -7.83
N GLU A 126 1.26 -13.77 -8.19
CA GLU A 126 0.26 -14.46 -9.01
C GLU A 126 -1.08 -14.59 -8.28
N ALA A 127 -1.07 -14.96 -7.00
CA ALA A 127 -2.28 -15.04 -6.20
C ALA A 127 -2.94 -13.66 -6.05
N PHE A 128 -2.17 -12.64 -5.68
CA PHE A 128 -2.68 -11.28 -5.49
C PHE A 128 -3.20 -10.67 -6.79
N TYR A 129 -2.44 -10.72 -7.89
CA TYR A 129 -2.89 -10.16 -9.17
C TYR A 129 -4.09 -10.92 -9.75
N ALA A 130 -4.20 -12.23 -9.53
CA ALA A 130 -5.37 -13.00 -9.98
C ALA A 130 -6.66 -12.55 -9.29
N ASP A 131 -6.58 -12.19 -8.01
CA ASP A 131 -7.72 -11.72 -7.24
C ASP A 131 -8.00 -10.23 -7.48
N ALA A 132 -6.95 -9.41 -7.61
CA ALA A 132 -7.04 -7.97 -7.87
C ALA A 132 -7.45 -7.61 -9.31
N ALA A 133 -7.25 -8.51 -10.28
CA ALA A 133 -7.67 -8.28 -11.66
C ALA A 133 -9.18 -8.44 -11.88
N LYS A 134 -9.95 -8.80 -10.85
CA LYS A 134 -11.39 -9.01 -10.92
C LYS A 134 -12.10 -7.93 -10.10
N GLU A 135 -12.98 -7.19 -10.76
CA GLU A 135 -13.91 -6.29 -10.09
C GLU A 135 -14.85 -7.09 -9.18
N ASP A 136 -15.02 -6.62 -7.95
CA ASP A 136 -16.03 -7.10 -6.99
C ASP A 136 -16.75 -5.89 -6.37
N SER A 137 -17.85 -6.11 -5.66
CA SER A 137 -18.58 -5.06 -4.94
C SER A 137 -18.05 -4.96 -3.50
N PRO A 138 -17.16 -4.01 -3.17
CA PRO A 138 -16.54 -3.96 -1.85
C PRO A 138 -17.55 -3.58 -0.76
N ALA A 139 -17.27 -3.97 0.49
CA ALA A 139 -18.04 -3.49 1.64
C ALA A 139 -17.87 -1.97 1.83
N ILE A 140 -18.64 -1.31 2.71
CA ILE A 140 -18.43 0.12 3.01
C ILE A 140 -17.21 0.31 3.93
N CYS A 141 -16.95 -0.63 4.85
CA CYS A 141 -15.85 -0.60 5.81
C CYS A 141 -14.48 -0.88 5.19
N TYR A 142 -13.41 -0.37 5.81
CA TYR A 142 -12.04 -0.69 5.44
C TYR A 142 -11.19 -0.88 6.70
N GLU A 143 -10.89 -2.14 7.02
CA GLU A 143 -10.10 -2.57 8.17
C GLU A 143 -8.99 -3.52 7.67
N PRO A 144 -7.91 -2.97 7.10
CA PRO A 144 -6.82 -3.76 6.53
C PRO A 144 -6.09 -4.58 7.60
N HIS A 145 -5.82 -5.86 7.30
CA HIS A 145 -5.08 -6.78 8.19
C HIS A 145 -3.89 -7.46 7.50
N HIS A 146 -3.72 -7.22 6.20
CA HIS A 146 -2.67 -7.81 5.40
C HIS A 146 -2.01 -6.73 4.56
N GLY A 147 -0.75 -6.96 4.17
CA GLY A 147 -0.12 -6.08 3.21
C GLY A 147 1.09 -6.66 2.51
N ILE A 148 1.51 -5.95 1.47
CA ILE A 148 2.73 -6.23 0.72
C ILE A 148 3.57 -4.96 0.75
N ARG A 149 4.84 -5.06 1.11
CA ARG A 149 5.81 -3.98 0.95
C ARG A 149 6.91 -4.42 0.00
N ALA A 150 7.18 -3.63 -1.02
CA ALA A 150 8.21 -3.90 -2.01
C ALA A 150 9.09 -2.68 -2.24
N GLU A 151 10.40 -2.88 -2.38
CA GLU A 151 11.37 -1.82 -2.68
C GLU A 151 12.19 -2.18 -3.93
N PHE A 152 12.30 -1.25 -4.88
CA PHE A 152 13.13 -1.41 -6.07
C PHE A 152 13.73 -0.06 -6.49
N GLY A 153 15.05 0.00 -6.66
CA GLY A 153 15.72 1.20 -7.15
C GLY A 153 15.51 2.44 -6.26
N GLY A 154 15.33 2.25 -4.95
CA GLY A 154 15.04 3.32 -3.99
C GLY A 154 13.58 3.78 -3.94
N GLU A 155 12.70 3.18 -4.75
CA GLU A 155 11.26 3.40 -4.67
C GLU A 155 10.57 2.32 -3.84
N THR A 156 9.50 2.69 -3.13
CA THR A 156 8.70 1.79 -2.30
C THR A 156 7.25 1.77 -2.79
N VAL A 157 6.68 0.57 -2.84
CA VAL A 157 5.24 0.33 -2.97
C VAL A 157 4.76 -0.40 -1.72
N GLU A 158 3.69 0.11 -1.13
CA GLU A 158 2.99 -0.54 -0.02
C GLU A 158 1.55 -0.83 -0.44
N ILE A 159 1.07 -2.02 -0.14
CA ILE A 159 -0.30 -2.42 -0.40
C ILE A 159 -0.92 -2.83 0.91
N GLU A 160 -2.03 -2.21 1.27
CA GLU A 160 -2.85 -2.53 2.43
C GLU A 160 -4.11 -3.25 1.96
N ILE A 161 -4.40 -4.40 2.54
CA ILE A 161 -5.43 -5.32 2.04
C ILE A 161 -6.42 -5.63 3.17
N CYS A 162 -7.71 -5.38 2.90
CA CYS A 162 -8.81 -5.85 3.72
C CYS A 162 -9.58 -6.94 2.95
N PHE A 163 -9.28 -8.21 3.21
CA PHE A 163 -9.94 -9.34 2.55
C PHE A 163 -11.43 -9.46 2.92
N SER A 164 -11.83 -9.12 4.16
CA SER A 164 -13.23 -9.10 4.58
C SER A 164 -14.02 -7.98 3.87
N CYS A 165 -13.35 -6.88 3.55
CA CYS A 165 -13.92 -5.73 2.84
C CYS A 165 -13.89 -5.88 1.32
N ALA A 166 -13.15 -6.86 0.79
CA ALA A 166 -12.90 -7.08 -0.64
C ALA A 166 -12.23 -5.90 -1.37
N ARG A 167 -11.27 -5.23 -0.70
CA ARG A 167 -10.56 -4.07 -1.27
C ARG A 167 -9.13 -3.92 -0.78
N PHE A 168 -8.33 -3.21 -1.55
CA PHE A 168 -6.96 -2.84 -1.20
C PHE A 168 -6.67 -1.37 -1.55
N VAL A 169 -5.65 -0.82 -0.90
CA VAL A 169 -5.06 0.48 -1.20
C VAL A 169 -3.59 0.27 -1.52
N LEU A 170 -3.14 0.75 -2.67
CA LEU A 170 -1.74 0.77 -3.08
C LEU A 170 -1.19 2.17 -2.93
N LYS A 171 -0.09 2.32 -2.18
CA LYS A 171 0.61 3.57 -1.92
C LYS A 171 1.97 3.54 -2.64
N ARG A 172 2.28 4.61 -3.38
CA ARG A 172 3.59 4.86 -4.00
C ARG A 172 3.92 6.34 -3.87
N GLY A 173 4.77 6.69 -2.91
CA GLY A 173 5.02 8.08 -2.55
C GLY A 173 3.72 8.77 -2.12
N ALA A 174 3.39 9.92 -2.70
CA ALA A 174 2.16 10.65 -2.43
C ALA A 174 0.93 10.16 -3.24
N LYS A 175 1.09 9.11 -4.06
CA LYS A 175 0.00 8.58 -4.89
C LYS A 175 -0.63 7.37 -4.23
N GLU A 176 -1.95 7.32 -4.29
CA GLU A 176 -2.75 6.19 -3.84
C GLU A 176 -3.61 5.67 -5.01
N TYR A 177 -3.75 4.34 -5.06
CA TYR A 177 -4.59 3.64 -6.02
C TYR A 177 -5.49 2.68 -5.26
N PHE A 178 -6.75 2.61 -5.68
CA PHE A 178 -7.78 1.82 -5.02
C PHE A 178 -8.19 0.67 -5.93
N GLY A 179 -8.36 -0.51 -5.35
CA GLY A 179 -8.84 -1.68 -6.08
C GLY A 179 -9.65 -2.62 -5.22
N THR A 180 -10.28 -3.59 -5.88
CA THR A 180 -11.05 -4.66 -5.24
C THR A 180 -10.27 -5.97 -5.30
N ILE A 181 -10.58 -6.88 -4.38
CA ILE A 181 -10.11 -8.26 -4.39
C ILE A 181 -11.34 -9.15 -4.41
N VAL A 182 -11.37 -10.16 -5.28
CA VAL A 182 -12.51 -11.10 -5.35
C VAL A 182 -12.77 -11.78 -4.00
N ARG A 183 -14.03 -11.90 -3.56
CA ARG A 183 -14.39 -12.61 -2.32
C ARG A 183 -14.42 -14.13 -2.45
N GLU A 184 -14.83 -14.62 -3.61
CA GLU A 184 -14.99 -16.04 -3.87
C GLU A 184 -13.68 -16.65 -4.36
N GLY A 185 -13.19 -17.67 -3.66
CA GLY A 185 -11.93 -18.34 -4.00
C GLY A 185 -10.70 -17.44 -3.82
N ARG A 186 -10.63 -16.72 -2.69
CA ARG A 186 -9.55 -15.79 -2.27
C ARG A 186 -8.20 -16.51 -2.15
N LYS A 187 -7.55 -16.76 -3.29
CA LYS A 187 -6.26 -17.46 -3.35
C LYS A 187 -5.18 -16.71 -2.58
N SER A 188 -5.20 -15.38 -2.68
CA SER A 188 -4.23 -14.53 -1.98
C SER A 188 -4.41 -14.56 -0.47
N GLU A 189 -5.63 -14.51 0.06
CA GLU A 189 -5.87 -14.61 1.51
C GLU A 189 -5.38 -15.94 2.08
N GLU A 190 -5.77 -17.05 1.46
CA GLU A 190 -5.37 -18.40 1.90
C GLU A 190 -3.84 -18.55 1.90
N LEU A 191 -3.17 -18.08 0.84
CA LEU A 191 -1.72 -18.12 0.74
C LEU A 191 -1.06 -17.23 1.81
N PHE A 192 -1.58 -16.01 2.00
CA PHE A 192 -0.97 -15.04 2.90
C PHE A 192 -1.07 -15.51 4.34
N GLU A 193 -2.24 -16.01 4.75
CA GLU A 193 -2.43 -16.59 6.07
C GLU A 193 -1.49 -17.77 6.31
N LEU A 194 -1.35 -18.67 5.33
CA LEU A 194 -0.46 -19.84 5.43
C LEU A 194 1.00 -19.41 5.64
N MET A 195 1.48 -18.46 4.86
CA MET A 195 2.83 -17.93 4.98
C MET A 195 3.03 -17.21 6.32
N LEU A 196 2.06 -16.36 6.72
CA LEU A 196 2.09 -15.60 7.97
C LEU A 196 2.13 -16.52 9.20
N LYS A 197 1.30 -17.56 9.24
CA LYS A 197 1.24 -18.52 10.35
C LYS A 197 2.51 -19.37 10.46
N SER A 198 2.99 -19.93 9.36
CA SER A 198 4.18 -20.82 9.33
C SER A 198 5.49 -20.14 9.77
N SER A 199 5.59 -18.81 9.67
CA SER A 199 6.77 -18.07 10.16
C SER A 199 6.88 -18.00 11.69
N GLY A 200 5.77 -18.13 12.40
CA GLY A 200 5.70 -17.97 13.85
C GLY A 200 6.21 -19.16 14.65
N GLU A 201 6.04 -20.35 14.11
CA GLU A 201 6.37 -21.60 14.80
C GLU A 201 7.89 -21.82 14.91
N ASN A 202 8.69 -21.12 14.11
CA ASN A 202 10.15 -21.27 14.08
C ASN A 202 10.90 -20.29 15.00
N GLN A 203 10.20 -19.50 15.82
CA GLN A 203 10.81 -18.51 16.73
C GLN A 203 10.62 -18.85 18.22
N GLN A 204 10.06 -20.02 18.55
CA GLN A 204 9.95 -20.55 19.91
C GLN A 204 10.94 -21.70 20.13
#